data_AF-A0A2E4S219-F1
#
_entry.id   AF-A0A2E4S219-F1
#
_cell.length_a   1.000
_cell.length_b   1.000
_cell.length_c   1.000
_cell.angle_alpha   90.00
_cell.angle_beta   90.00
_cell.angle_gamma   90.00
#
_symmetry.space_group_name_H-M   'P 1'
#
loop_
_entity.id
_entity.type
_entity.pdbx_description
1 polymer ?
#
loop_
_entity_poly.entity_id
_entity_poly.type
_entity_poly.pdbx_seq_one_letter_code
_entity_poly.pdbx_strand_id
1 'polypeptide(L)'
;MRAVCALFLVLVSVWGAFPALAQEPQPDREKTGTRSHTRGVWSVTSENDLFGGTDRNYTNGIRIERVSPEDRVHPALDWAARNVPVLDLERRKLRQGIALSHAIFTPADTSVRIPDPDDRPYAGWLYMSGTVVASDENIQDILQVNLGVVGPLALGEFVQTNWHDLIDEAKPKGWDSQLRNEPGIEVIAQRMALYEGPHLPLGLETDYGIHAGAALGNVRTYGAAGVTGRIGWDLGSDFGPPRIRPALSGAGTFSPGQLLGAYLFAGVEGRVVLRDMFLDGNAWRDSPRVSDRNKLVADAQAGAAVHISNVQIAFTYVHRTEEFQRQDGPQRFGAVSISIAY
;
A
#
# COMPACT_ATOMS: atom_id res chain seq x y z
N MET A 1 -14.53 15.46 21.30
CA MET A 1 -13.50 16.53 21.17
C MET A 1 -12.06 16.04 21.43
N ARG A 2 -11.77 15.29 22.50
CA ARG A 2 -10.38 14.83 22.79
C ARG A 2 -9.77 13.85 21.78
N ALA A 3 -10.58 13.00 21.14
CA ALA A 3 -10.10 12.07 20.09
C ALA A 3 -9.77 12.76 18.76
N VAL A 4 -10.44 13.88 18.44
CA VAL A 4 -10.18 14.65 17.22
C VAL A 4 -8.87 15.44 17.33
N CYS A 5 -8.54 15.99 18.51
CA CYS A 5 -7.26 16.69 18.71
C CYS A 5 -6.05 15.73 18.70
N ALA A 6 -6.21 14.49 19.15
CA ALA A 6 -5.15 13.47 19.07
C ALA A 6 -4.87 13.04 17.61
N LEU A 7 -5.91 12.98 16.77
CA LEU A 7 -5.80 12.71 15.33
C LEU A 7 -4.93 13.77 14.61
N PHE A 8 -5.07 15.04 15.00
CA PHE A 8 -4.29 16.14 14.44
C PHE A 8 -2.82 16.13 14.86
N LEU A 9 -2.49 15.77 16.10
CA LEU A 9 -1.11 15.83 16.62
C LEU A 9 -0.19 14.74 16.04
N VAL A 10 -0.72 13.55 15.75
CA VAL A 10 0.07 12.45 15.13
C VAL A 10 0.32 12.74 13.65
N LEU A 11 -0.65 13.30 12.92
CA LEU A 11 -0.48 13.64 11.50
C LEU A 11 0.46 14.84 11.29
N VAL A 12 0.46 15.83 12.19
CA VAL A 12 1.36 17.00 12.12
C VAL A 12 2.81 16.64 12.48
N SER A 13 3.04 15.68 13.38
CA SER A 13 4.41 15.31 13.80
C SER A 13 5.18 14.51 12.74
N VAL A 14 4.50 13.69 11.91
CA VAL A 14 5.11 13.05 10.73
C VAL A 14 5.55 14.09 9.69
N TRP A 15 4.84 15.22 9.61
CA TRP A 15 5.14 16.31 8.68
C TRP A 15 6.26 17.25 9.17
N GLY A 16 6.39 17.43 10.49
CA GLY A 16 7.47 18.24 11.09
C GLY A 16 8.84 17.56 11.11
N ALA A 17 8.94 16.26 10.78
CA ALA A 17 10.17 15.48 10.83
C ALA A 17 10.99 15.49 9.51
N PHE A 18 10.49 16.13 8.45
CA PHE A 18 11.33 16.38 7.27
C PHE A 18 12.26 17.55 7.57
N PRO A 19 13.59 17.36 7.59
CA PRO A 19 14.49 18.51 7.58
C PRO A 19 14.19 19.28 6.29
N ALA A 20 13.83 20.55 6.45
CA ALA A 20 13.88 21.52 5.37
C ALA A 20 15.36 21.70 4.99
N LEU A 21 15.88 20.80 4.15
CA LEU A 21 17.09 21.11 3.40
C LEU A 21 16.69 22.20 2.41
N ALA A 22 17.09 23.43 2.73
CA ALA A 22 16.92 24.58 1.88
C ALA A 22 17.49 24.26 0.48
N GLN A 23 16.62 24.02 -0.49
CA GLN A 23 17.00 24.09 -1.89
C GLN A 23 17.08 25.58 -2.24
N GLU A 24 18.27 26.04 -2.63
CA GLU A 24 18.42 27.33 -3.27
C GLU A 24 17.56 27.38 -4.54
N PRO A 25 16.89 28.51 -4.84
CA PRO A 25 16.10 28.63 -6.05
C PRO A 25 17.05 28.58 -7.26
N GLN A 26 17.00 27.48 -8.00
CA GLN A 26 17.71 27.35 -9.27
C GLN A 26 16.90 28.09 -10.35
N PRO A 27 17.53 28.93 -11.19
CA PRO A 27 16.80 29.74 -12.15
C PRO A 27 16.13 28.88 -13.23
N ASP A 28 14.90 29.26 -13.58
CA ASP A 28 14.05 28.64 -14.59
C ASP A 28 14.82 28.39 -15.89
N ARG A 29 15.14 27.12 -16.14
CA ARG A 29 15.44 26.66 -17.49
C ARG A 29 14.13 26.17 -18.08
N GLU A 30 13.64 26.89 -19.10
CA GLU A 30 12.57 26.44 -20.00
C GLU A 30 12.90 25.03 -20.51
N LYS A 31 12.35 24.01 -19.87
CA LYS A 31 12.31 22.65 -20.38
C LYS A 31 11.11 22.57 -21.33
N THR A 32 11.39 22.75 -22.61
CA THR A 32 10.48 22.47 -23.71
C THR A 32 10.13 20.98 -23.71
N GLY A 33 8.90 20.66 -23.29
CA GLY A 33 8.38 19.30 -23.29
C GLY A 33 7.30 19.14 -22.23
N THR A 34 6.10 19.64 -22.49
CA THR A 34 4.92 19.45 -21.64
C THR A 34 4.62 17.95 -21.56
N ARG A 35 5.18 17.24 -20.57
CA ARG A 35 4.84 15.85 -20.28
C ARG A 35 3.34 15.80 -19.98
N SER A 36 2.60 15.06 -20.81
CA SER A 36 1.14 14.96 -20.71
C SER A 36 0.76 14.10 -19.51
N HIS A 37 0.77 14.70 -18.33
CA HIS A 37 0.43 14.02 -17.10
C HIS A 37 -1.09 13.83 -16.92
N THR A 38 -1.96 14.13 -17.89
CA THR A 38 -3.42 14.16 -17.69
C THR A 38 -4.12 12.80 -17.66
N ARG A 39 -3.42 11.65 -17.76
CA ARG A 39 -4.08 10.34 -17.94
C ARG A 39 -4.71 9.79 -16.67
N GLY A 40 -5.84 9.11 -16.82
CA GLY A 40 -6.40 8.27 -15.76
C GLY A 40 -5.80 6.87 -15.82
N VAL A 41 -5.89 6.09 -14.75
CA VAL A 41 -5.32 4.74 -14.69
C VAL A 41 -6.32 3.76 -14.09
N TRP A 42 -6.44 2.60 -14.72
CA TRP A 42 -7.04 1.41 -14.12
C TRP A 42 -5.93 0.44 -13.73
N SER A 43 -6.02 -0.11 -12.52
CA SER A 43 -5.03 -1.05 -12.00
C SER A 43 -5.72 -2.26 -11.39
N VAL A 44 -5.18 -3.44 -11.68
CA VAL A 44 -5.49 -4.67 -10.95
C VAL A 44 -4.20 -5.16 -10.31
N THR A 45 -4.25 -5.42 -9.01
CA THR A 45 -3.14 -5.96 -8.23
C THR A 45 -3.58 -7.24 -7.56
N SER A 46 -2.75 -8.28 -7.65
CA SER A 46 -2.91 -9.54 -6.93
C SER A 46 -1.66 -9.80 -6.12
N GLU A 47 -1.84 -10.08 -4.84
CA GLU A 47 -0.77 -10.47 -3.92
C GLU A 47 -1.02 -11.90 -3.44
N ASN A 48 0.03 -12.72 -3.39
CA ASN A 48 -0.08 -14.12 -3.01
C ASN A 48 1.24 -14.63 -2.40
N ASP A 49 1.16 -15.44 -1.36
CA ASP A 49 2.32 -16.03 -0.69
C ASP A 49 2.84 -17.33 -1.33
N LEU A 50 2.14 -17.89 -2.32
CA LEU A 50 2.66 -18.94 -3.21
C LEU A 50 3.98 -18.52 -3.87
N PHE A 51 4.15 -17.23 -4.20
CA PHE A 51 5.41 -16.70 -4.71
C PHE A 51 6.56 -16.76 -3.68
N GLY A 52 6.23 -16.80 -2.40
CA GLY A 52 7.16 -16.97 -1.27
C GLY A 52 7.39 -18.43 -0.87
N GLY A 53 6.63 -19.37 -1.45
CA GLY A 53 6.68 -20.80 -1.12
C GLY A 53 5.94 -21.17 0.16
N THR A 54 4.96 -20.38 0.59
CA THR A 54 4.17 -20.60 1.82
C THR A 54 2.68 -20.33 1.59
N ASP A 55 1.79 -20.83 2.46
CA ASP A 55 0.35 -20.48 2.54
C ASP A 55 -0.01 -20.15 4.01
N ARG A 56 0.41 -18.99 4.49
CA ARG A 56 0.28 -18.58 5.90
C ARG A 56 0.36 -17.07 6.08
N ASN A 57 -0.14 -16.59 7.23
CA ASN A 57 -0.14 -15.20 7.66
C ASN A 57 -0.94 -14.28 6.73
N TYR A 58 -0.31 -13.75 5.68
CA TYR A 58 -0.92 -12.95 4.63
C TYR A 58 -0.93 -13.79 3.35
N THR A 59 -2.05 -14.46 3.11
CA THR A 59 -2.16 -15.47 2.06
C THR A 59 -2.51 -14.87 0.71
N ASN A 60 -3.48 -13.96 0.69
CA ASN A 60 -4.01 -13.45 -0.56
C ASN A 60 -4.50 -12.02 -0.43
N GLY A 61 -4.28 -11.25 -1.49
CA GLY A 61 -4.95 -9.98 -1.68
C GLY A 61 -5.30 -9.72 -3.14
N ILE A 62 -6.43 -9.08 -3.36
CA ILE A 62 -6.80 -8.52 -4.66
C ILE A 62 -7.25 -7.08 -4.49
N ARG A 63 -6.79 -6.22 -5.40
CA ARG A 63 -7.19 -4.81 -5.48
C ARG A 63 -7.50 -4.44 -6.91
N ILE A 64 -8.67 -3.84 -7.11
CA ILE A 64 -9.06 -3.22 -8.37
C ILE A 64 -9.23 -1.73 -8.08
N GLU A 65 -8.48 -0.90 -8.78
CA GLU A 65 -8.39 0.52 -8.53
C GLU A 65 -8.54 1.33 -9.80
N ARG A 66 -9.15 2.51 -9.67
CA ARG A 66 -9.19 3.55 -10.68
C ARG A 66 -8.70 4.85 -10.10
N VAL A 67 -7.71 5.46 -10.74
CA VAL A 67 -7.24 6.81 -10.45
C VAL A 67 -7.63 7.74 -11.58
N SER A 68 -8.14 8.93 -11.24
CA SER A 68 -8.57 9.92 -12.22
C SER A 68 -7.40 10.58 -12.95
N PRO A 69 -7.67 11.16 -14.15
CA PRO A 69 -6.92 12.28 -14.69
C PRO A 69 -6.62 13.38 -13.66
N GLU A 70 -5.61 14.19 -13.95
CA GLU A 70 -5.29 15.41 -13.21
C GLU A 70 -6.45 16.40 -13.22
N ASP A 71 -6.59 17.15 -12.13
CA ASP A 71 -7.50 18.29 -11.96
C ASP A 71 -8.99 17.96 -12.20
N ARG A 72 -9.33 16.67 -12.07
CA ARG A 72 -10.72 16.18 -12.00
C ARG A 72 -10.99 15.58 -10.62
N VAL A 73 -11.02 16.43 -9.61
CA VAL A 73 -11.38 16.04 -8.24
C VAL A 73 -12.80 16.48 -7.92
N HIS A 74 -13.56 15.61 -7.26
CA HIS A 74 -14.91 15.94 -6.83
C HIS A 74 -14.89 17.14 -5.85
N PRO A 75 -15.84 18.11 -5.94
CA PRO A 75 -15.80 19.33 -5.12
C PRO A 75 -15.70 19.10 -3.60
N ALA A 76 -16.31 18.03 -3.10
CA ALA A 76 -16.21 17.65 -1.68
C ALA A 76 -14.79 17.22 -1.25
N LEU A 77 -14.03 16.61 -2.16
CA LEU A 77 -12.64 16.21 -1.92
C LEU A 77 -11.70 17.41 -2.06
N ASP A 78 -11.99 18.35 -2.97
CA ASP A 78 -11.27 19.63 -3.05
C ASP A 78 -11.45 20.44 -1.75
N TRP A 79 -12.67 20.48 -1.19
CA TRP A 79 -12.91 21.09 0.11
C TRP A 79 -12.12 20.40 1.23
N ALA A 80 -12.16 19.07 1.32
CA ALA A 80 -11.44 18.34 2.37
C ALA A 80 -9.94 18.59 2.27
N ALA A 81 -9.40 18.56 1.06
CA ALA A 81 -7.99 18.77 0.80
C ALA A 81 -7.55 20.19 1.19
N ARG A 82 -8.36 21.24 0.95
CA ARG A 82 -8.06 22.63 1.36
C ARG A 82 -8.08 22.84 2.88
N ASN A 83 -8.86 22.03 3.59
CA ASN A 83 -9.05 22.16 5.04
C ASN A 83 -8.15 21.21 5.85
N VAL A 84 -7.42 20.32 5.18
CA VAL A 84 -6.41 19.46 5.79
C VAL A 84 -5.05 20.13 5.59
N PRO A 85 -4.45 20.78 6.62
CA PRO A 85 -3.19 21.52 6.50
C PRO A 85 -1.97 20.66 6.15
N VAL A 86 -2.20 19.35 6.02
CA VAL A 86 -1.26 18.29 5.67
C VAL A 86 -1.25 18.08 4.14
N LEU A 87 -1.94 18.88 3.33
CA LEU A 87 -1.87 18.79 1.87
C LEU A 87 -1.63 20.20 1.32
N ASP A 88 -0.42 20.46 0.83
CA ASP A 88 -0.12 21.71 0.12
C ASP A 88 -0.68 21.62 -1.30
N LEU A 89 -1.93 22.05 -1.48
CA LEU A 89 -2.63 21.93 -2.75
C LEU A 89 -2.24 22.98 -3.78
N GLU A 90 -1.63 24.10 -3.37
CA GLU A 90 -1.33 25.20 -4.30
C GLU A 90 -0.19 24.83 -5.26
N ARG A 91 0.64 23.84 -4.89
CA ARG A 91 1.83 23.40 -5.66
C ARG A 91 1.71 22.00 -6.25
N ARG A 92 0.53 21.38 -6.22
CA ARG A 92 0.37 19.94 -6.51
C ARG A 92 -0.76 19.68 -7.48
N LYS A 93 -0.55 18.72 -8.38
CA LYS A 93 -1.58 18.21 -9.28
C LYS A 93 -2.44 17.20 -8.54
N LEU A 94 -3.76 17.35 -8.62
CA LEU A 94 -4.68 16.57 -7.81
C LEU A 94 -5.37 15.46 -8.61
N ARG A 95 -5.50 14.30 -7.97
CA ARG A 95 -6.22 13.13 -8.50
C ARG A 95 -7.06 12.49 -7.40
N GLN A 96 -8.10 11.79 -7.81
CA GLN A 96 -8.92 10.95 -6.94
C GLN A 96 -8.84 9.48 -7.36
N GLY A 97 -8.77 8.60 -6.37
CA GLY A 97 -8.77 7.15 -6.53
C GLY A 97 -10.00 6.52 -5.88
N ILE A 98 -10.54 5.48 -6.51
CA ILE A 98 -11.50 4.57 -5.89
C ILE A 98 -11.00 3.15 -6.10
N ALA A 99 -11.02 2.33 -5.06
CA ALA A 99 -10.67 0.93 -5.16
C ALA A 99 -11.62 0.02 -4.39
N LEU A 100 -11.75 -1.21 -4.86
CA LEU A 100 -12.27 -2.33 -4.10
C LEU A 100 -11.11 -3.26 -3.78
N SER A 101 -11.04 -3.74 -2.54
CA SER A 101 -9.93 -4.57 -2.09
C SER A 101 -10.40 -5.67 -1.15
N HIS A 102 -9.78 -6.84 -1.26
CA HIS A 102 -10.01 -8.00 -0.42
C HIS A 102 -8.67 -8.56 0.03
N ALA A 103 -8.56 -8.91 1.30
CA ALA A 103 -7.36 -9.52 1.88
C ALA A 103 -7.74 -10.69 2.79
N ILE A 104 -6.92 -11.74 2.76
CA ILE A 104 -7.10 -13.00 3.49
C ILE A 104 -5.88 -13.23 4.36
N PHE A 105 -6.16 -13.57 5.62
CA PHE A 105 -5.18 -13.93 6.62
C PHE A 105 -5.49 -15.30 7.19
N THR A 106 -4.45 -16.11 7.39
CA THR A 106 -4.56 -17.49 7.92
C THR A 106 -3.45 -17.79 8.92
N PRO A 107 -3.65 -18.77 9.83
CA PRO A 107 -2.58 -19.40 10.58
C PRO A 107 -1.64 -20.21 9.67
N ALA A 108 -0.49 -20.63 10.21
CA ALA A 108 0.48 -21.45 9.50
C ALA A 108 -0.01 -22.86 9.16
N ASP A 109 -0.79 -23.49 10.05
CA ASP A 109 -1.42 -24.79 9.77
C ASP A 109 -2.89 -24.61 9.40
N THR A 110 -3.18 -24.68 8.11
CA THR A 110 -4.55 -24.58 7.59
C THR A 110 -5.31 -25.92 7.62
N SER A 111 -4.63 -27.02 7.94
CA SER A 111 -5.17 -28.38 7.87
C SER A 111 -6.00 -28.78 9.08
N VAL A 112 -5.89 -28.02 10.18
CA VAL A 112 -6.59 -28.23 11.45
C VAL A 112 -7.88 -27.40 11.55
N ARG A 113 -8.89 -27.94 12.24
CA ARG A 113 -10.18 -27.25 12.44
C ARG A 113 -10.14 -26.20 13.54
N ILE A 114 -9.33 -26.44 14.57
CA ILE A 114 -9.11 -25.52 15.68
C ILE A 114 -7.64 -25.10 15.57
N PRO A 115 -7.38 -23.88 15.09
CA PRO A 115 -6.01 -23.37 14.98
C PRO A 115 -5.32 -23.24 16.33
N ASP A 116 -3.99 -23.18 16.31
CA ASP A 116 -3.22 -22.79 17.50
C ASP A 116 -3.67 -21.38 17.94
N PRO A 117 -4.12 -21.19 19.19
CA PRO A 117 -4.59 -19.89 19.67
C PRO A 117 -3.48 -18.83 19.75
N ASP A 118 -2.20 -19.20 19.72
CA ASP A 118 -1.09 -18.25 19.66
C ASP A 118 -0.62 -17.93 18.23
N ASP A 119 -1.20 -18.58 17.22
CA ASP A 119 -0.94 -18.29 15.81
C ASP A 119 -1.93 -17.25 15.27
N ARG A 120 -1.66 -16.71 14.08
CA ARG A 120 -2.50 -15.69 13.47
C ARG A 120 -3.93 -16.22 13.26
N PRO A 121 -4.97 -15.51 13.73
CA PRO A 121 -6.35 -15.85 13.44
C PRO A 121 -6.68 -15.82 11.94
N TYR A 122 -7.61 -16.70 11.53
CA TYR A 122 -8.27 -16.52 10.24
C TYR A 122 -9.01 -15.17 10.19
N ALA A 123 -8.86 -14.44 9.10
CA ALA A 123 -9.62 -13.22 8.87
C ALA A 123 -9.76 -12.92 7.37
N GLY A 124 -10.96 -12.48 6.98
CA GLY A 124 -11.17 -11.76 5.73
C GLY A 124 -11.35 -10.27 5.98
N TRP A 125 -10.86 -9.45 5.07
CA TRP A 125 -10.97 -7.98 5.09
C TRP A 125 -11.44 -7.50 3.71
N LEU A 126 -12.69 -7.09 3.60
CA LEU A 126 -13.30 -6.58 2.35
C LEU A 126 -13.62 -5.10 2.53
N TYR A 127 -13.12 -4.26 1.64
CA TYR A 127 -13.21 -2.82 1.81
C TYR A 127 -13.16 -2.04 0.50
N MET A 128 -13.77 -0.86 0.54
CA MET A 128 -13.61 0.17 -0.47
C MET A 128 -12.61 1.22 0.02
N SER A 129 -11.80 1.73 -0.89
CA SER A 129 -10.89 2.86 -0.66
C SER A 129 -11.35 4.07 -1.43
N GLY A 130 -11.39 5.24 -0.78
CA GLY A 130 -11.36 6.54 -1.43
C GLY A 130 -10.00 7.19 -1.20
N THR A 131 -9.34 7.62 -2.27
CA THR A 131 -7.97 8.16 -2.22
C THR A 131 -7.91 9.54 -2.85
N VAL A 132 -7.17 10.46 -2.25
CA VAL A 132 -6.73 11.72 -2.87
C VAL A 132 -5.22 11.66 -3.01
N VAL A 133 -4.74 12.01 -4.20
CA VAL A 133 -3.32 12.06 -4.53
C VAL A 133 -2.97 13.48 -4.93
N ALA A 134 -1.98 14.05 -4.28
CA ALA A 134 -1.41 15.33 -4.62
C ALA A 134 0.06 15.12 -4.99
N SER A 135 0.43 15.39 -6.24
CA SER A 135 1.80 15.13 -6.71
C SER A 135 2.37 16.24 -7.59
N ASP A 136 3.68 16.44 -7.50
CA ASP A 136 4.49 17.15 -8.51
C ASP A 136 5.56 16.20 -9.09
N GLU A 137 6.65 16.74 -9.62
CA GLU A 137 7.75 15.95 -10.18
C GLU A 137 8.53 15.14 -9.13
N ASN A 138 8.55 15.57 -7.87
CA ASN A 138 9.43 15.00 -6.84
C ASN A 138 8.69 14.53 -5.59
N ILE A 139 7.45 14.94 -5.37
CA ILE A 139 6.71 14.68 -4.14
C ILE A 139 5.35 14.11 -4.50
N GLN A 140 4.95 13.06 -3.79
CA GLN A 140 3.62 12.49 -3.83
C GLN A 140 3.06 12.35 -2.42
N ASP A 141 1.94 13.03 -2.18
CA ASP A 141 1.13 12.92 -0.98
C ASP A 141 -0.14 12.12 -1.26
N ILE A 142 -0.47 11.24 -0.35
CA ILE A 142 -1.61 10.34 -0.44
C ILE A 142 -2.42 10.46 0.85
N LEU A 143 -3.71 10.72 0.72
CA LEU A 143 -4.70 10.56 1.77
C LEU A 143 -5.71 9.52 1.33
N GLN A 144 -5.83 8.43 2.07
CA GLN A 144 -6.73 7.32 1.75
C GLN A 144 -7.64 7.01 2.93
N VAL A 145 -8.92 6.77 2.65
CA VAL A 145 -9.89 6.27 3.62
C VAL A 145 -10.40 4.91 3.15
N ASN A 146 -10.26 3.91 4.02
CA ASN A 146 -10.75 2.56 3.82
C ASN A 146 -11.98 2.35 4.69
N LEU A 147 -13.07 1.87 4.08
CA LEU A 147 -14.31 1.51 4.75
C LEU A 147 -14.72 0.11 4.33
N GLY A 148 -14.99 -0.76 5.28
CA GLY A 148 -15.24 -2.17 4.97
C GLY A 148 -15.72 -2.99 6.14
N VAL A 149 -15.53 -4.30 6.04
CA VAL A 149 -15.89 -5.28 7.06
C VAL A 149 -14.80 -6.32 7.23
N VAL A 150 -14.57 -6.72 8.48
CA VAL A 150 -13.70 -7.84 8.87
C VAL A 150 -14.53 -9.02 9.30
N GLY A 151 -14.14 -10.24 8.97
CA GLY A 151 -14.77 -11.48 9.43
C GLY A 151 -15.62 -12.17 8.36
N PRO A 152 -16.62 -13.01 8.74
CA PRO A 152 -17.37 -13.84 7.79
C PRO A 152 -18.01 -13.08 6.62
N LEU A 153 -18.50 -11.86 6.85
CA LEU A 153 -19.10 -11.01 5.80
C LEU A 153 -18.08 -10.53 4.76
N ALA A 154 -16.78 -10.61 5.05
CA ALA A 154 -15.73 -10.38 4.06
C ALA A 154 -15.55 -11.57 3.11
N LEU A 155 -16.21 -12.71 3.34
CA LEU A 155 -16.21 -13.88 2.45
C LEU A 155 -14.82 -14.50 2.22
N GLY A 156 -13.93 -14.41 3.21
CA GLY A 156 -12.58 -14.99 3.13
C GLY A 156 -12.58 -16.50 2.84
N GLU A 157 -13.38 -17.26 3.59
CA GLU A 157 -13.56 -18.71 3.40
C GLU A 157 -14.00 -19.08 1.99
N PHE A 158 -15.00 -18.38 1.47
CA PHE A 158 -15.51 -18.61 0.12
C PHE A 158 -14.40 -18.38 -0.90
N VAL A 159 -13.70 -17.24 -0.84
CA VAL A 159 -12.65 -16.91 -1.81
C VAL A 159 -11.50 -17.91 -1.75
N GLN A 160 -10.98 -18.20 -0.55
CA GLN A 160 -9.84 -19.11 -0.40
C GLN A 160 -10.19 -20.53 -0.82
N THR A 161 -11.36 -21.04 -0.41
CA THR A 161 -11.77 -22.41 -0.75
C THR A 161 -11.96 -22.59 -2.25
N ASN A 162 -12.60 -21.63 -2.93
CA ASN A 162 -12.77 -21.70 -4.39
C ASN A 162 -11.45 -21.55 -5.14
N TRP A 163 -10.51 -20.75 -4.62
CA TRP A 163 -9.17 -20.65 -5.20
C TRP A 163 -8.41 -21.97 -5.05
N HIS A 164 -8.39 -22.57 -3.86
CA HIS A 164 -7.74 -23.86 -3.61
C HIS A 164 -8.36 -24.98 -4.45
N ASP A 165 -9.69 -24.95 -4.64
CA ASP A 165 -10.38 -25.85 -5.56
C ASP A 165 -9.91 -25.67 -7.02
N LEU A 166 -9.68 -24.44 -7.46
CA LEU A 166 -9.26 -24.15 -8.83
C LEU A 166 -7.84 -24.64 -9.13
N ILE A 167 -6.95 -24.60 -8.14
CA ILE A 167 -5.53 -24.97 -8.28
C ILE A 167 -5.18 -26.36 -7.72
N ASP A 168 -6.19 -27.14 -7.32
CA ASP A 168 -6.05 -28.49 -6.75
C ASP A 168 -5.20 -28.53 -5.46
N GLU A 169 -5.38 -27.53 -4.60
CA GLU A 169 -4.72 -27.42 -3.29
C GLU A 169 -5.65 -27.82 -2.12
N ALA A 170 -5.05 -28.19 -0.99
CA ALA A 170 -5.81 -28.61 0.19
C ALA A 170 -6.65 -27.47 0.78
N LYS A 171 -7.93 -27.73 1.08
CA LYS A 171 -8.84 -26.72 1.64
C LYS A 171 -8.51 -26.38 3.11
N PRO A 172 -8.51 -25.09 3.48
CA PRO A 172 -8.39 -24.67 4.87
C PRO A 172 -9.61 -25.14 5.69
N LYS A 173 -9.37 -25.68 6.89
CA LYS A 173 -10.44 -26.25 7.73
C LYS A 173 -10.81 -25.39 8.94
N GLY A 174 -10.08 -24.30 9.19
CA GLY A 174 -10.19 -23.50 10.42
C GLY A 174 -11.07 -22.26 10.34
N TRP A 175 -11.76 -22.01 9.21
CA TRP A 175 -12.53 -20.78 8.98
C TRP A 175 -13.66 -20.52 9.98
N ASP A 176 -14.18 -21.56 10.66
CA ASP A 176 -15.15 -21.40 11.76
C ASP A 176 -14.56 -20.64 12.97
N SER A 177 -13.23 -20.64 13.11
CA SER A 177 -12.46 -19.99 14.17
C SER A 177 -12.01 -18.57 13.81
N GLN A 178 -12.50 -17.99 12.71
CA GLN A 178 -12.07 -16.67 12.25
C GLN A 178 -12.49 -15.51 13.16
N LEU A 179 -11.84 -14.35 12.98
CA LEU A 179 -12.28 -13.08 13.51
C LEU A 179 -13.73 -12.80 13.12
N ARG A 180 -14.43 -12.05 13.95
CA ARG A 180 -15.85 -11.91 13.80
C ARG A 180 -16.21 -10.61 13.05
N ASN A 181 -17.39 -10.58 12.41
CA ASN A 181 -17.96 -9.40 11.72
C ASN A 181 -17.77 -8.06 12.46
N GLU A 182 -16.96 -7.17 11.91
CA GLU A 182 -16.75 -5.85 12.48
C GLU A 182 -16.60 -4.80 11.37
N PRO A 183 -17.32 -3.67 11.43
CA PRO A 183 -17.06 -2.55 10.55
C PRO A 183 -15.62 -2.07 10.68
N GLY A 184 -14.90 -2.01 9.56
CA GLY A 184 -13.53 -1.56 9.50
C GLY A 184 -13.43 -0.13 8.97
N ILE A 185 -12.68 0.72 9.67
CA ILE A 185 -12.24 2.03 9.19
C ILE A 185 -10.74 2.17 9.37
N GLU A 186 -10.05 2.67 8.35
CA GLU A 186 -8.63 3.00 8.37
C GLU A 186 -8.39 4.25 7.52
N VAL A 187 -7.81 5.28 8.12
CA VAL A 187 -7.37 6.51 7.43
C VAL A 187 -5.87 6.45 7.33
N ILE A 188 -5.34 6.58 6.12
CA ILE A 188 -3.91 6.50 5.81
C ILE A 188 -3.45 7.83 5.23
N ALA A 189 -2.36 8.37 5.75
CA ALA A 189 -1.63 9.48 5.16
C ALA A 189 -0.20 9.03 4.84
N GLN A 190 0.29 9.30 3.64
CA GLN A 190 1.63 8.93 3.21
C GLN A 190 2.23 10.03 2.34
N ARG A 191 3.52 10.31 2.54
CA ARG A 191 4.33 11.19 1.71
C ARG A 191 5.50 10.38 1.15
N MET A 192 5.79 10.60 -0.12
CA MET A 192 7.00 10.12 -0.79
C MET A 192 7.72 11.30 -1.44
N ALA A 193 9.02 11.43 -1.18
CA ALA A 193 9.91 12.41 -1.80
C ALA A 193 10.98 11.68 -2.62
N LEU A 194 10.96 11.89 -3.93
CA LEU A 194 11.90 11.39 -4.92
C LEU A 194 13.07 12.35 -5.12
N TYR A 195 14.26 11.79 -5.15
CA TYR A 195 15.52 12.46 -5.41
C TYR A 195 16.18 11.80 -6.62
N GLU A 196 16.47 12.61 -7.64
CA GLU A 196 17.16 12.14 -8.83
C GLU A 196 18.60 11.71 -8.49
N GLY A 197 19.01 10.57 -9.04
CA GLY A 197 20.37 10.06 -8.99
C GLY A 197 21.15 10.36 -10.28
N PRO A 198 22.39 9.85 -10.40
CA PRO A 198 23.18 10.01 -11.61
C PRO A 198 22.54 9.31 -12.81
N HIS A 199 22.72 9.91 -13.98
CA HIS A 199 22.48 9.24 -15.25
C HIS A 199 23.68 8.34 -15.58
N LEU A 200 23.39 7.11 -15.99
CA LEU A 200 24.38 6.08 -16.30
C LEU A 200 24.46 5.85 -17.83
N PRO A 201 25.51 5.15 -18.33
CA PRO A 201 25.58 4.77 -19.73
C PRO A 201 24.31 4.03 -20.20
N LEU A 202 24.06 4.05 -21.52
CA LEU A 202 22.87 3.45 -22.14
C LEU A 202 21.54 4.13 -21.78
N GLY A 203 21.59 5.38 -21.29
CA GLY A 203 20.39 6.16 -20.97
C GLY A 203 19.67 5.70 -19.70
N LEU A 204 20.37 4.96 -18.82
CA LEU A 204 19.83 4.52 -17.54
C LEU A 204 19.72 5.69 -16.58
N GLU A 205 18.52 5.90 -16.04
CA GLU A 205 18.19 6.83 -14.98
C GLU A 205 18.27 6.10 -13.63
N THR A 206 18.57 6.84 -12.58
CA THR A 206 18.47 6.35 -11.20
C THR A 206 17.73 7.37 -10.35
N ASP A 207 16.99 6.90 -9.36
CA ASP A 207 16.42 7.76 -8.32
C ASP A 207 16.30 7.00 -6.99
N TYR A 208 16.04 7.74 -5.92
CA TYR A 208 15.63 7.17 -4.66
C TYR A 208 14.49 7.98 -4.03
N GLY A 209 13.51 7.27 -3.50
CA GLY A 209 12.37 7.80 -2.79
C GLY A 209 12.45 7.55 -1.30
N ILE A 210 12.37 8.61 -0.50
CA ILE A 210 12.15 8.52 0.94
C ILE A 210 10.64 8.60 1.18
N HIS A 211 10.09 7.68 1.96
CA HIS A 211 8.67 7.68 2.30
C HIS A 211 8.45 7.68 3.80
N ALA A 212 7.38 8.34 4.22
CA ALA A 212 6.88 8.32 5.57
C ALA A 212 5.35 8.32 5.54
N GLY A 213 4.73 7.58 6.44
CA GLY A 213 3.28 7.49 6.49
C GLY A 213 2.76 7.01 7.83
N ALA A 214 1.46 7.10 8.01
CA ALA A 214 0.77 6.58 9.18
C ALA A 214 -0.63 6.14 8.80
N ALA A 215 -1.14 5.15 9.53
CA ALA A 215 -2.53 4.74 9.49
C ALA A 215 -3.16 4.91 10.87
N LEU A 216 -4.42 5.32 10.92
CA LEU A 216 -5.24 5.44 12.12
C LEU A 216 -6.60 4.81 11.86
N GLY A 217 -7.01 3.87 12.72
CA GLY A 217 -8.26 3.13 12.53
C GLY A 217 -8.45 2.03 13.55
N ASN A 218 -9.67 1.47 13.61
CA ASN A 218 -9.92 0.29 14.45
C ASN A 218 -9.29 -0.98 13.87
N VAL A 219 -8.69 -0.89 12.69
CA VAL A 219 -8.19 -2.04 11.95
C VAL A 219 -6.70 -2.08 12.07
N ARG A 220 -6.07 -0.98 11.70
CA ARG A 220 -4.63 -0.81 11.81
C ARG A 220 -4.35 0.59 12.32
N THR A 221 -3.35 0.67 13.19
CA THR A 221 -2.79 1.93 13.69
C THR A 221 -1.28 1.76 13.72
N TYR A 222 -0.57 2.49 12.86
CA TYR A 222 0.88 2.40 12.77
C TYR A 222 1.49 3.70 12.23
N GLY A 223 2.78 3.88 12.49
CA GLY A 223 3.65 4.80 11.76
C GLY A 223 4.67 4.00 10.94
N ALA A 224 5.03 4.50 9.77
CA ALA A 224 5.92 3.85 8.81
C ALA A 224 6.93 4.85 8.24
N ALA A 225 8.15 4.40 7.97
CA ALA A 225 9.14 5.15 7.22
C ALA A 225 10.12 4.22 6.52
N GLY A 226 10.73 4.70 5.45
CA GLY A 226 11.76 3.93 4.75
C GLY A 226 12.25 4.59 3.47
N VAL A 227 12.93 3.78 2.65
CA VAL A 227 13.55 4.21 1.40
C VAL A 227 13.37 3.17 0.29
N THR A 228 13.24 3.64 -0.95
CA THR A 228 13.22 2.82 -2.17
C THR A 228 14.20 3.42 -3.17
N GLY A 229 15.06 2.60 -3.79
CA GLY A 229 15.89 3.00 -4.93
C GLY A 229 15.36 2.38 -6.23
N ARG A 230 15.50 3.11 -7.34
CA ARG A 230 15.13 2.64 -8.68
C ARG A 230 16.25 2.88 -9.69
N ILE A 231 16.32 2.00 -10.68
CA ILE A 231 17.22 2.13 -11.83
C ILE A 231 16.52 1.61 -13.08
N GLY A 232 16.55 2.38 -14.16
CA GLY A 232 15.87 1.99 -15.38
C GLY A 232 15.72 3.11 -16.40
N TRP A 233 14.69 2.99 -17.23
CA TRP A 233 14.32 3.96 -18.25
C TRP A 233 12.91 4.48 -17.97
N ASP A 234 12.69 5.77 -18.22
CA ASP A 234 11.41 6.46 -18.01
C ASP A 234 10.94 6.40 -16.54
N LEU A 235 11.86 6.63 -15.59
CA LEU A 235 11.56 6.56 -14.14
C LEU A 235 10.56 7.63 -13.69
N GLY A 236 10.48 8.75 -14.42
CA GLY A 236 9.49 9.80 -14.19
C GLY A 236 8.06 9.42 -14.58
N SER A 237 7.82 8.20 -15.08
CA SER A 237 6.49 7.74 -15.46
C SER A 237 5.58 7.41 -14.27
N ASP A 238 6.15 7.13 -13.11
CA ASP A 238 5.42 6.83 -11.87
C ASP A 238 6.26 7.07 -10.58
N PHE A 239 5.63 6.86 -9.42
CA PHE A 239 6.28 6.85 -8.09
C PHE A 239 6.53 5.42 -7.59
N GLY A 240 6.45 4.42 -8.48
CA GLY A 240 6.46 3.00 -8.18
C GLY A 240 5.09 2.35 -8.37
N PRO A 241 5.07 1.01 -8.55
CA PRO A 241 3.86 0.27 -8.87
C PRO A 241 2.87 0.25 -7.69
N PRO A 242 1.56 0.15 -7.97
CA PRO A 242 0.54 0.07 -6.92
C PRO A 242 0.64 -1.25 -6.14
N ARG A 243 0.31 -1.19 -4.84
CA ARG A 243 0.28 -2.33 -3.91
C ARG A 243 -0.88 -2.23 -2.92
N ILE A 244 -1.19 -3.33 -2.25
CA ILE A 244 -2.17 -3.34 -1.15
C ILE A 244 -1.48 -2.85 0.13
N ARG A 245 -1.98 -1.74 0.72
CA ARG A 245 -1.37 -1.14 1.92
C ARG A 245 -1.60 -1.98 3.19
N PRO A 246 -0.62 -2.08 4.11
CA PRO A 246 0.65 -1.34 4.17
C PRO A 246 1.67 -1.82 3.13
N ALA A 247 2.22 -0.90 2.35
CA ALA A 247 3.19 -1.20 1.32
C ALA A 247 3.99 0.03 0.88
N LEU A 248 5.24 -0.24 0.52
CA LEU A 248 6.16 0.62 -0.23
C LEU A 248 5.68 0.83 -1.67
N SER A 249 4.64 1.64 -1.86
CA SER A 249 4.01 1.84 -3.16
C SER A 249 3.62 3.28 -3.43
N GLY A 250 3.65 3.64 -4.71
CA GLY A 250 3.06 4.87 -5.22
C GLY A 250 1.53 4.82 -5.23
N ALA A 251 0.92 5.91 -5.69
CA ALA A 251 -0.52 6.10 -5.68
C ALA A 251 -1.27 5.43 -6.85
N GLY A 252 -0.65 4.47 -7.55
CA GLY A 252 -1.23 3.86 -8.76
C GLY A 252 -1.38 4.83 -9.94
N THR A 253 -0.59 5.90 -9.94
CA THR A 253 -0.47 6.86 -11.04
C THR A 253 0.58 6.39 -12.03
N PHE A 254 0.28 6.46 -13.32
CA PHE A 254 1.17 6.03 -14.38
C PHE A 254 0.97 6.92 -15.61
N SER A 255 2.02 7.62 -16.03
CA SER A 255 2.03 8.55 -17.16
C SER A 255 3.34 8.39 -17.95
N PRO A 256 3.36 7.48 -18.93
CA PRO A 256 4.58 7.14 -19.67
C PRO A 256 5.05 8.33 -20.51
N GLY A 257 6.33 8.69 -20.37
CA GLY A 257 7.00 9.71 -21.18
C GLY A 257 7.57 9.13 -22.47
N GLN A 258 7.79 7.82 -22.52
CA GLN A 258 8.34 7.09 -23.65
C GLN A 258 7.44 5.91 -24.07
N LEU A 259 7.65 5.37 -25.28
CA LEU A 259 6.91 4.19 -25.74
C LEU A 259 7.25 2.94 -24.93
N LEU A 260 8.50 2.79 -24.50
CA LEU A 260 8.98 1.69 -23.69
C LEU A 260 9.75 2.25 -22.50
N GLY A 261 9.44 1.75 -21.32
CA GLY A 261 10.26 1.97 -20.13
C GLY A 261 10.25 0.73 -19.26
N ALA A 262 11.31 0.57 -18.50
CA ALA A 262 11.49 -0.56 -17.62
C ALA A 262 12.42 -0.17 -16.49
N TYR A 263 12.14 -0.64 -15.28
CA TYR A 263 12.99 -0.37 -14.14
C TYR A 263 12.99 -1.50 -13.13
N LEU A 264 14.12 -1.60 -12.43
CA LEU A 264 14.25 -2.40 -11.22
C LEU A 264 14.12 -1.47 -10.02
N PHE A 265 13.58 -2.00 -8.94
CA PHE A 265 13.47 -1.27 -7.68
C PHE A 265 13.73 -2.19 -6.50
N ALA A 266 14.24 -1.60 -5.43
CA ALA A 266 14.40 -2.26 -4.13
C ALA A 266 14.19 -1.25 -3.01
N GLY A 267 13.63 -1.68 -1.90
CA GLY A 267 13.34 -0.78 -0.78
C GLY A 267 13.18 -1.50 0.55
N VAL A 268 13.26 -0.73 1.61
CA VAL A 268 13.03 -1.18 2.99
C VAL A 268 12.11 -0.21 3.71
N GLU A 269 11.19 -0.73 4.52
CA GLU A 269 10.28 0.02 5.39
C GLU A 269 10.35 -0.52 6.81
N GLY A 270 10.40 0.38 7.79
CA GLY A 270 10.17 0.05 9.19
C GLY A 270 8.82 0.59 9.64
N ARG A 271 8.08 -0.22 10.41
CA ARG A 271 6.77 0.13 10.97
C ARG A 271 6.74 -0.03 12.48
N VAL A 272 6.17 0.96 13.14
CA VAL A 272 5.76 0.90 14.56
C VAL A 272 4.25 0.63 14.59
N VAL A 273 3.87 -0.60 14.93
CA VAL A 273 2.48 -1.08 14.92
C VAL A 273 1.89 -1.01 16.32
N LEU A 274 0.93 -0.09 16.51
CA LEU A 274 0.17 0.07 17.74
C LEU A 274 -1.08 -0.81 17.74
N ARG A 275 -1.70 -0.99 16.58
CA ARG A 275 -2.85 -1.88 16.39
C ARG A 275 -2.80 -2.58 15.05
N ASP A 276 -3.18 -3.85 15.07
CA ASP A 276 -3.46 -4.68 13.91
C ASP A 276 -4.55 -5.67 14.33
N MET A 277 -5.78 -5.45 13.86
CA MET A 277 -6.94 -6.28 14.18
C MET A 277 -6.72 -7.75 13.81
N PHE A 278 -5.89 -8.04 12.81
CA PHE A 278 -5.59 -9.42 12.38
C PHE A 278 -4.69 -10.17 13.36
N LEU A 279 -4.15 -9.48 14.36
CA LEU A 279 -3.33 -10.04 15.43
C LEU A 279 -3.95 -9.76 16.81
N ASP A 280 -4.50 -8.56 17.02
CA ASP A 280 -5.10 -8.13 18.29
C ASP A 280 -6.55 -8.59 18.49
N GLY A 281 -7.20 -9.03 17.41
CA GLY A 281 -8.63 -9.31 17.39
C GLY A 281 -9.52 -8.07 17.24
N ASN A 282 -10.83 -8.34 17.23
CA ASN A 282 -11.92 -7.38 17.13
C ASN A 282 -11.80 -6.25 18.17
N ALA A 283 -12.16 -5.01 17.80
CA ALA A 283 -12.02 -3.86 18.69
C ALA A 283 -13.15 -3.77 19.73
N TRP A 284 -14.36 -4.23 19.37
CA TRP A 284 -15.57 -4.03 20.16
C TRP A 284 -16.14 -5.31 20.78
N ARG A 285 -15.49 -6.44 20.56
CA ARG A 285 -15.88 -7.73 21.11
C ARG A 285 -14.73 -8.69 21.19
N ASP A 286 -14.86 -9.70 22.05
CA ASP A 286 -13.87 -10.75 22.17
C ASP A 286 -13.83 -11.63 20.91
N SER A 287 -12.61 -11.95 20.51
CA SER A 287 -12.28 -12.77 19.36
C SER A 287 -10.88 -13.38 19.56
N PRO A 288 -10.51 -14.38 18.74
CA PRO A 288 -9.13 -14.85 18.69
C PRO A 288 -8.13 -13.71 18.46
N ARG A 289 -6.96 -13.84 19.07
CA ARG A 289 -5.85 -12.90 19.03
C ARG A 289 -4.56 -13.63 19.38
N VAL A 290 -3.43 -13.14 18.88
CA VAL A 290 -2.12 -13.61 19.32
C VAL A 290 -1.82 -13.06 20.71
N SER A 291 -1.09 -13.82 21.52
CA SER A 291 -0.73 -13.43 22.89
C SER A 291 0.38 -12.38 22.96
N ASP A 292 1.36 -12.44 22.05
CA ASP A 292 2.52 -11.55 22.05
C ASP A 292 2.90 -11.07 20.63
N ARG A 293 2.49 -9.83 20.30
CA ARG A 293 2.75 -9.18 19.00
C ARG A 293 3.99 -8.29 19.05
N ASN A 294 4.77 -8.33 17.98
CA ASN A 294 5.84 -7.39 17.74
C ASN A 294 5.27 -5.99 17.43
N LYS A 295 5.84 -4.98 18.08
CA LYS A 295 5.52 -3.57 17.79
C LYS A 295 6.34 -3.02 16.64
N LEU A 296 7.47 -3.65 16.33
CA LEU A 296 8.36 -3.27 15.24
C LEU A 296 8.30 -4.36 14.19
N VAL A 297 7.93 -3.97 12.98
CA VAL A 297 7.88 -4.85 11.81
C VAL A 297 8.63 -4.16 10.69
N ALA A 298 9.44 -4.89 9.94
CA ALA A 298 10.14 -4.36 8.78
C ALA A 298 9.79 -5.16 7.52
N ASP A 299 9.67 -4.45 6.40
CA ASP A 299 9.55 -5.05 5.07
C ASP A 299 10.81 -4.71 4.26
N ALA A 300 11.36 -5.71 3.59
CA ALA A 300 12.26 -5.52 2.46
C ALA A 300 11.53 -5.96 1.19
N GLN A 301 11.67 -5.19 0.11
CA GLN A 301 11.09 -5.56 -1.17
C GLN A 301 12.06 -5.34 -2.33
N ALA A 302 11.87 -6.11 -3.39
CA ALA A 302 12.53 -5.90 -4.67
C ALA A 302 11.58 -6.29 -5.80
N GLY A 303 11.72 -5.65 -6.96
CA GLY A 303 10.83 -5.92 -8.07
C GLY A 303 11.30 -5.32 -9.38
N ALA A 304 10.48 -5.55 -10.39
CA ALA A 304 10.66 -5.02 -11.73
C ALA A 304 9.32 -4.52 -12.27
N ALA A 305 9.36 -3.42 -13.02
CA ALA A 305 8.23 -2.93 -13.79
C ALA A 305 8.65 -2.71 -15.23
N VAL A 306 7.74 -2.99 -16.15
CA VAL A 306 7.89 -2.72 -17.58
C VAL A 306 6.60 -2.09 -18.08
N HIS A 307 6.72 -1.10 -18.94
CA HIS A 307 5.56 -0.57 -19.66
C HIS A 307 5.81 -0.47 -21.14
N ILE A 308 4.76 -0.75 -21.92
CA ILE A 308 4.71 -0.53 -23.36
C ILE A 308 3.51 0.34 -23.63
N SER A 309 3.75 1.51 -24.21
CA SER A 309 2.76 2.57 -24.38
C SER A 309 2.06 2.84 -23.05
N ASN A 310 0.75 2.65 -22.99
CA ASN A 310 -0.11 2.91 -21.85
C ASN A 310 -0.36 1.70 -20.94
N VAL A 311 0.31 0.57 -21.14
CA VAL A 311 0.16 -0.63 -20.30
C VAL A 311 1.44 -0.88 -19.51
N GLN A 312 1.34 -0.96 -18.19
CA GLN A 312 2.42 -1.32 -17.28
C GLN A 312 2.12 -2.66 -16.61
N ILE A 313 3.15 -3.49 -16.48
CA ILE A 313 3.14 -4.71 -15.68
C ILE A 313 4.29 -4.60 -14.67
N ALA A 314 4.01 -4.90 -13.40
CA ALA A 314 5.04 -4.96 -12.37
C ALA A 314 4.92 -6.22 -11.53
N PHE A 315 6.07 -6.71 -11.11
CA PHE A 315 6.21 -7.77 -10.13
C PHE A 315 7.01 -7.24 -8.93
N THR A 316 6.52 -7.50 -7.72
CA THR A 316 7.22 -7.18 -6.47
C THR A 316 7.31 -8.43 -5.61
N TYR A 317 8.49 -8.70 -5.07
CA TYR A 317 8.71 -9.69 -4.03
C TYR A 317 8.91 -8.97 -2.70
N VAL A 318 8.22 -9.42 -1.65
CA VAL A 318 8.28 -8.84 -0.31
C VAL A 318 8.73 -9.88 0.70
N HIS A 319 9.61 -9.46 1.59
CA HIS A 319 10.04 -10.17 2.78
C HIS A 319 9.70 -9.32 4.01
N ARG A 320 8.82 -9.82 4.85
CA ARG A 320 8.34 -9.16 6.07
C ARG A 320 8.86 -9.90 7.29
N THR A 321 9.43 -9.18 8.26
CA THR A 321 9.85 -9.76 9.54
C THR A 321 8.65 -10.33 10.30
N GLU A 322 8.92 -11.13 11.31
CA GLU A 322 7.92 -11.69 12.20
C GLU A 322 7.05 -10.60 12.83
N GLU A 323 5.74 -10.80 12.83
CA GLU A 323 4.77 -9.86 13.38
C GLU A 323 4.36 -10.25 14.81
N PHE A 324 4.63 -11.47 15.24
CA PHE A 324 4.38 -11.97 16.60
C PHE A 324 5.43 -13.02 17.00
N GLN A 325 5.63 -13.21 18.30
CA GLN A 325 6.76 -14.02 18.82
C GLN A 325 6.71 -15.50 18.43
N ARG A 326 5.50 -16.06 18.30
CA ARG A 326 5.30 -17.47 17.96
C ARG A 326 5.20 -17.73 16.45
N GLN A 327 5.42 -16.71 15.63
CA GLN A 327 5.41 -16.86 14.19
C GLN A 327 6.59 -17.73 13.74
N ASP A 328 6.32 -18.71 12.87
CA ASP A 328 7.34 -19.61 12.32
C ASP A 328 8.14 -18.93 11.19
N GLY A 329 8.93 -17.92 11.56
CA GLY A 329 9.81 -17.19 10.66
C GLY A 329 9.12 -16.08 9.85
N PRO A 330 9.89 -15.37 9.00
CA PRO A 330 9.41 -14.20 8.29
C PRO A 330 8.41 -14.56 7.19
N GLN A 331 7.51 -13.63 6.89
CA GLN A 331 6.52 -13.76 5.83
C GLN A 331 7.13 -13.38 4.48
N ARG A 332 6.78 -14.12 3.42
CA ARG A 332 7.24 -13.86 2.05
C ARG A 332 6.07 -13.95 1.10
N PHE A 333 5.94 -12.98 0.20
CA PHE A 333 4.86 -12.97 -0.77
C PHE A 333 5.23 -12.15 -2.00
N GLY A 334 4.57 -12.44 -3.10
CA GLY A 334 4.71 -11.74 -4.37
C GLY A 334 3.47 -10.92 -4.67
N ALA A 335 3.66 -9.86 -5.45
CA ALA A 335 2.59 -9.04 -5.97
C ALA A 335 2.79 -8.85 -7.47
N VAL A 336 1.72 -9.05 -8.24
CA VAL A 336 1.65 -8.71 -9.66
C VAL A 336 0.63 -7.59 -9.84
N SER A 337 1.01 -6.53 -10.53
CA SER A 337 0.10 -5.45 -10.91
C SER A 337 0.09 -5.23 -12.41
N ILE A 338 -1.10 -5.01 -12.96
CA ILE A 338 -1.31 -4.58 -14.34
C ILE A 338 -2.04 -3.24 -14.29
N SER A 339 -1.46 -2.22 -14.93
CA SER A 339 -2.00 -0.87 -14.97
C SER A 339 -2.18 -0.40 -16.41
N ILE A 340 -3.32 0.21 -16.72
CA ILE A 340 -3.67 0.71 -18.04
C ILE A 340 -4.03 2.19 -17.92
N ALA A 341 -3.20 3.05 -18.52
CA ALA A 341 -3.47 4.48 -18.62
C ALA A 341 -4.43 4.78 -19.79
N TYR A 342 -5.36 5.72 -19.60
CA TYR A 342 -6.38 6.10 -20.60
C TYR A 342 -6.58 7.61 -20.72
#